data_AF-A0A0K9PEL7-F1
#
_entry.id   AF-A0A0K9PEL7-F1
#
_cell.length_a   1.000
_cell.length_b   1.000
_cell.length_c   1.000
_cell.angle_alpha   90.00
_cell.angle_beta   90.00
_cell.angle_gamma   90.00
#
_symmetry.space_group_name_H-M   'P 1'
#
loop_
_entity.id
_entity.type
_entity.pdbx_description
1 polymer ?
#
loop_
_entity_poly.entity_id
_entity_poly.type
_entity_poly.pdbx_seq_one_letter_code
_entity_poly.pdbx_strand_id
1 'polypeptide(L)'
;MENTKRACSLSPAKRFWYNSTRDAAFSLYSPFVVCMASGTLDIDVFRRYIVQDKNFLQAFAHAYEMVEKCLDCVDNDARDTVTQLRVAVLEELKMHNSVCKEWGVDVTKEIKPNFAMTKYADFLHAIAMGSANMAVLSTIATAVEKTKMAARTICAMTPCMRLYAFIGHKLESLLQIDGNNHTYKNWIDNYSAVSFQASSFQIEKLLDKLTISSTDEELEYIERHYKQAMKLEIEFFYAQKIVQGSLVPLIRLHGHLEQQHFIIFSDFDLTCTVVDSCAILAEVAISNATKHDQCDFDFHNSKISSEDLKKSWNDLSRQYIEGFKQWMQGVLVSKKVEEFNYKKLLDALEVLSKFEKLSNLRVIESGLFKGLMLDDIKQAGRCLPFQDGCIDFFEKIVKEKKLNTDLHLLSFCWCGDLIRSAFTKGGLDALNTYSNDFCYEGSTATGEIFFRLESPMDKIETFQKILNSKKGAKSLSVFIGDSLGDLLCLLEADIGIVIGSSSSLRKVGEHFGVTFQPLFNGLVKKQHQFSKDGRMFSWNSSNGTLYTVSSWAEIHAFVLGSDNI
;
A
#
# COMPACT_ATOMS: atom_id res chain seq x y z
N MET A 1 -10.70 -7.27 12.16
CA MET A 1 -10.46 -7.81 13.53
C MET A 1 -9.23 -8.72 13.64
N GLU A 2 -8.90 -9.52 12.61
CA GLU A 2 -7.77 -10.45 12.66
C GLU A 2 -6.39 -9.76 12.64
N ASN A 3 -6.23 -8.68 11.85
CA ASN A 3 -4.99 -7.89 11.81
C ASN A 3 -4.71 -7.12 13.12
N THR A 4 -5.75 -6.60 13.79
CA THR A 4 -5.60 -5.90 15.08
C THR A 4 -5.23 -6.87 16.20
N LYS A 5 -5.82 -8.08 16.23
CA LYS A 5 -5.43 -9.15 17.16
C LYS A 5 -4.00 -9.65 16.92
N ARG A 6 -3.56 -9.70 15.65
CA ARG A 6 -2.19 -10.10 15.28
C ARG A 6 -1.14 -9.05 15.66
N ALA A 7 -1.50 -7.77 15.67
CA ALA A 7 -0.59 -6.70 16.11
C ALA A 7 -0.37 -6.68 17.64
N CYS A 8 -1.38 -7.07 18.45
CA CYS A 8 -1.25 -7.13 19.91
C CYS A 8 -0.34 -8.26 20.42
N SER A 9 -0.02 -9.27 19.62
CA SER A 9 0.92 -10.35 19.98
C SER A 9 2.35 -10.13 19.48
N LEU A 10 2.61 -9.01 18.80
CA LEU A 10 3.95 -8.64 18.34
C LEU A 10 4.72 -7.92 19.45
N SER A 11 6.05 -8.08 19.44
CA SER A 11 6.91 -7.23 20.26
C SER A 11 6.81 -5.77 19.81
N PRO A 12 7.08 -4.78 20.70
CA PRO A 12 7.00 -3.36 20.37
C PRO A 12 7.70 -2.97 19.06
N ALA A 13 8.94 -3.40 18.84
CA ALA A 13 9.70 -3.10 17.63
C ALA A 13 9.02 -3.63 16.37
N LYS A 14 8.52 -4.88 16.40
CA LYS A 14 7.79 -5.48 15.28
C LYS A 14 6.47 -4.75 15.01
N ARG A 15 5.75 -4.33 16.06
CA ARG A 15 4.52 -3.54 15.94
C ARG A 15 4.81 -2.17 15.31
N PHE A 16 5.86 -1.49 15.74
CA PHE A 16 6.23 -0.18 15.20
C PHE A 16 6.63 -0.26 13.72
N TRP A 17 7.42 -1.28 13.34
CA TRP A 17 7.73 -1.55 11.94
C TRP A 17 6.46 -1.84 11.14
N TYR A 18 5.60 -2.75 11.63
CA TYR A 18 4.34 -3.11 10.97
C TYR A 18 3.47 -1.86 10.70
N ASN A 19 3.31 -1.00 11.71
CA ASN A 19 2.55 0.25 11.61
C ASN A 19 3.20 1.31 10.70
N SER A 20 4.47 1.12 10.32
CA SER A 20 5.23 2.01 9.44
C SER A 20 5.55 1.38 8.07
N THR A 21 5.00 0.20 7.76
CA THR A 21 5.21 -0.47 6.46
C THR A 21 4.68 0.36 5.29
N ARG A 22 3.62 1.15 5.52
CA ARG A 22 3.13 2.17 4.57
C ARG A 22 4.24 3.16 4.20
N ASP A 23 4.95 3.69 5.19
CA ASP A 23 6.03 4.66 4.99
C ASP A 23 7.23 4.05 4.24
N ALA A 24 7.52 2.77 4.51
CA ALA A 24 8.56 2.04 3.79
C ALA A 24 8.27 1.94 2.28
N ALA A 25 7.00 1.83 1.87
CA ALA A 25 6.62 1.85 0.45
C ALA A 25 6.99 3.18 -0.22
N PHE A 26 6.76 4.32 0.44
CA PHE A 26 7.14 5.63 -0.11
C PHE A 26 8.64 5.77 -0.34
N SER A 27 9.46 5.22 0.56
CA SER A 27 10.92 5.20 0.39
C SER A 27 11.34 4.32 -0.78
N LEU A 28 10.76 3.11 -0.87
CA LEU A 28 11.07 2.14 -1.92
C LEU A 28 10.71 2.67 -3.33
N TYR A 29 9.55 3.32 -3.46
CA TYR A 29 9.07 3.92 -4.72
C TYR A 29 9.57 5.35 -4.93
N SER A 30 10.53 5.84 -4.13
CA SER A 30 11.13 7.15 -4.38
C SER A 30 11.86 7.17 -5.73
N PRO A 31 11.89 8.32 -6.43
CA PRO A 31 12.64 8.46 -7.68
C PRO A 31 14.11 8.02 -7.56
N PHE A 32 14.74 8.32 -6.42
CA PHE A 32 16.10 7.92 -6.11
C PHE A 32 16.26 6.40 -6.08
N VAL A 33 15.46 5.71 -5.26
CA VAL A 33 15.58 4.25 -5.09
C VAL A 33 15.19 3.51 -6.37
N VAL A 34 14.17 3.95 -7.11
CA VAL A 34 13.77 3.33 -8.38
C VAL A 34 14.87 3.49 -9.44
N CYS A 35 15.46 4.68 -9.59
CA CYS A 35 16.58 4.87 -10.51
C CYS A 35 17.80 4.03 -10.09
N MET A 36 18.11 3.98 -8.79
CA MET A 36 19.23 3.17 -8.26
C MET A 36 19.02 1.68 -8.53
N ALA A 37 17.83 1.16 -8.21
CA ALA A 37 17.45 -0.24 -8.42
C ALA A 37 17.49 -0.67 -9.89
N SER A 38 17.26 0.29 -10.80
CA SER A 38 17.31 0.05 -12.25
C SER A 38 18.73 0.17 -12.84
N GLY A 39 19.72 0.60 -12.05
CA GLY A 39 21.07 0.92 -12.51
C GLY A 39 21.17 2.21 -13.33
N THR A 40 20.10 3.02 -13.41
CA THR A 40 20.02 4.22 -14.26
C THR A 40 20.20 5.53 -13.51
N LEU A 41 20.39 5.48 -12.19
CA LEU A 41 20.68 6.67 -11.40
C LEU A 41 21.96 7.35 -11.93
N ASP A 42 21.95 8.67 -11.95
CA ASP A 42 23.16 9.43 -12.26
C ASP A 42 24.19 9.26 -11.12
N ILE A 43 25.43 8.93 -11.48
CA ILE A 43 26.46 8.61 -10.49
C ILE A 43 26.78 9.78 -9.57
N ASP A 44 26.66 11.04 -10.04
CA ASP A 44 26.92 12.20 -9.20
C ASP A 44 25.78 12.44 -8.20
N VAL A 45 24.55 12.03 -8.51
CA VAL A 45 23.45 11.97 -7.53
C VAL A 45 23.80 10.98 -6.41
N PHE A 46 24.24 9.77 -6.78
CA PHE A 46 24.62 8.75 -5.80
C PHE A 46 25.82 9.18 -4.94
N ARG A 47 26.85 9.77 -5.55
CA ARG A 47 28.01 10.34 -4.85
C ARG A 47 27.61 11.38 -3.82
N ARG A 48 26.71 12.31 -4.17
CA ARG A 48 26.18 13.30 -3.21
C ARG A 48 25.47 12.62 -2.05
N TYR A 49 24.64 11.61 -2.32
CA TYR A 49 23.95 10.83 -1.31
C TYR A 49 24.93 10.15 -0.33
N ILE A 50 25.95 9.44 -0.82
CA ILE A 50 26.95 8.79 0.03
C ILE A 50 27.71 9.81 0.89
N VAL A 51 28.03 11.00 0.37
CA VAL A 51 28.70 12.02 1.18
C VAL A 51 27.82 12.52 2.33
N GLN A 52 26.51 12.57 2.14
CA GLN A 52 25.56 12.94 3.19
C GLN A 52 25.50 11.88 4.30
N ASP A 53 25.68 10.61 3.93
CA ASP A 53 25.63 9.46 4.83
C ASP A 53 26.67 9.52 5.96
N LYS A 54 27.84 10.11 5.71
CA LYS A 54 28.83 10.40 6.77
C LYS A 54 28.21 11.13 7.96
N ASN A 55 27.35 12.11 7.70
CA ASN A 55 26.74 12.91 8.75
C ASN A 55 25.70 12.09 9.54
N PHE A 56 25.02 11.13 8.90
CA PHE A 56 24.18 10.15 9.59
C PHE A 56 24.99 9.27 10.52
N LEU A 57 26.08 8.69 10.02
CA LEU A 57 26.98 7.85 10.83
C LEU A 57 27.55 8.62 12.04
N GLN A 58 27.89 9.90 11.88
CA GLN A 58 28.33 10.74 12.99
C GLN A 58 27.22 10.98 14.02
N ALA A 59 26.01 11.32 13.58
CA ALA A 59 24.86 11.51 14.47
C ALA A 59 24.52 10.20 15.22
N PHE A 60 24.58 9.05 14.55
CA PHE A 60 24.33 7.73 15.13
C PHE A 60 25.40 7.35 16.14
N ALA A 61 26.68 7.57 15.83
CA ALA A 61 27.77 7.29 16.77
C ALA A 61 27.64 8.11 18.07
N HIS A 62 27.23 9.38 17.96
CA HIS A 62 26.99 10.23 19.12
C HIS A 62 25.73 9.79 19.90
N ALA A 63 24.64 9.45 19.22
CA ALA A 63 23.44 8.95 19.85
C ALA A 63 23.71 7.65 20.63
N TYR A 64 24.45 6.70 20.07
CA TYR A 64 24.86 5.50 20.80
C TYR A 64 25.74 5.80 22.01
N GLU A 65 26.67 6.75 21.92
CA GLU A 65 27.44 7.20 23.08
C GLU A 65 26.55 7.73 24.21
N MET A 66 25.52 8.50 23.88
CA MET A 66 24.55 8.99 24.88
C MET A 66 23.77 7.83 25.51
N VAL A 67 23.33 6.86 24.70
CA VAL A 67 22.64 5.67 25.19
C VAL A 67 23.54 4.84 26.12
N GLU A 68 24.82 4.65 25.78
CA GLU A 68 25.78 3.95 26.65
C GLU A 68 25.88 4.63 28.02
N LYS A 69 25.95 5.97 28.07
CA LYS A 69 25.99 6.74 29.32
C LYS A 69 24.70 6.61 30.12
N CYS A 70 23.54 6.49 29.46
CA CYS A 70 22.27 6.23 30.14
C CYS A 70 22.23 4.83 30.75
N LEU A 71 22.75 3.83 30.06
CA LEU A 71 22.72 2.44 30.49
C LEU A 71 23.84 2.08 31.47
N ASP A 72 24.81 2.99 31.66
CA ASP A 72 25.89 2.82 32.61
C ASP A 72 25.37 2.60 34.03
N CYS A 73 25.85 1.53 34.68
CA CYS A 73 25.36 1.04 35.97
C CYS A 73 23.86 0.65 36.02
N VAL A 74 23.13 0.60 34.89
CA VAL A 74 21.70 0.21 34.82
C VAL A 74 21.53 -1.18 34.24
N ASP A 75 22.07 -1.44 33.06
CA ASP A 75 21.96 -2.73 32.36
C ASP A 75 23.20 -2.95 31.48
N ASN A 76 24.16 -3.73 32.01
CA ASN A 76 25.43 -3.99 31.33
C ASN A 76 25.26 -4.74 30.01
N ASP A 77 24.31 -5.66 29.91
CA ASP A 77 24.06 -6.44 28.69
C ASP A 77 23.46 -5.57 27.58
N ALA A 78 22.54 -4.68 27.93
CA ALA A 78 22.02 -3.67 26.99
C ALA A 78 23.13 -2.68 26.57
N ARG A 79 23.96 -2.22 27.52
CA ARG A 79 25.11 -1.35 27.23
C ARG A 79 26.13 -2.01 26.29
N ASP A 80 26.45 -3.28 26.50
CA ASP A 80 27.39 -4.02 25.65
C ASP A 80 26.83 -4.21 24.24
N THR A 81 25.51 -4.45 24.11
CA THR A 81 24.82 -4.48 22.81
C THR A 81 24.94 -3.13 22.09
N VAL A 82 24.71 -2.02 22.78
CA VAL A 82 24.88 -0.67 22.21
C VAL A 82 26.33 -0.40 21.81
N THR A 83 27.29 -0.85 22.62
CA THR A 83 28.72 -0.72 22.33
C THR A 83 29.10 -1.43 21.03
N GLN A 84 28.58 -2.63 20.81
CA GLN A 84 28.80 -3.36 19.55
C GLN A 84 28.23 -2.61 18.35
N LEU A 85 27.00 -2.09 18.45
CA LEU A 85 26.38 -1.30 17.38
C LEU A 85 27.17 -0.01 17.10
N ARG A 86 27.64 0.67 18.14
CA ARG A 86 28.49 1.87 18.03
C ARG A 86 29.81 1.57 17.34
N VAL A 87 30.47 0.46 17.72
CA VAL A 87 31.73 0.04 17.09
C VAL A 87 31.54 -0.20 15.60
N ALA A 88 30.47 -0.89 15.19
CA ALA A 88 30.16 -1.12 13.78
C ALA A 88 30.01 0.20 13.00
N VAL A 89 29.27 1.18 13.54
CA VAL A 89 29.12 2.51 12.91
C VAL A 89 30.45 3.26 12.83
N LEU A 90 31.29 3.18 13.86
CA LEU A 90 32.60 3.82 13.86
C LEU A 90 33.58 3.16 12.86
N GLU A 91 33.49 1.84 12.67
CA GLU A 91 34.24 1.12 11.65
C GLU A 91 33.80 1.54 10.24
N GLU A 92 32.48 1.62 10.00
CA GLU A 92 31.93 2.13 8.75
C GLU A 92 32.39 3.58 8.48
N LEU A 93 32.34 4.44 9.49
CA LEU A 93 32.80 5.83 9.39
C LEU A 93 34.30 5.94 9.06
N LYS A 94 35.15 5.05 9.60
CA LYS A 94 36.58 4.98 9.25
C LYS A 94 36.78 4.54 7.80
N MET A 95 35.97 3.60 7.33
CA MET A 95 35.99 3.09 5.97
C MET A 95 35.33 4.05 4.97
N HIS A 96 34.51 4.99 5.43
CA HIS A 96 33.72 5.90 4.60
C HIS A 96 34.57 6.68 3.59
N ASN A 97 35.78 7.12 3.98
CA ASN A 97 36.70 7.78 3.03
C ASN A 97 37.18 6.84 1.92
N SER A 98 37.39 5.55 2.23
CA SER A 98 37.75 4.54 1.23
C SER A 98 36.57 4.28 0.28
N VAL A 99 35.36 4.16 0.83
CA VAL A 99 34.12 4.00 0.06
C VAL A 99 33.90 5.21 -0.86
N CYS A 100 34.01 6.43 -0.33
CA CYS A 100 33.95 7.66 -1.12
C CYS A 100 34.96 7.64 -2.28
N LYS A 101 36.21 7.25 -2.02
CA LYS A 101 37.24 7.15 -3.06
C LYS A 101 36.92 6.08 -4.10
N GLU A 102 36.43 4.91 -3.70
CA GLU A 102 35.99 3.83 -4.60
C GLU A 102 34.91 4.32 -5.57
N TRP A 103 33.97 5.12 -5.07
CA TRP A 103 32.92 5.75 -5.88
C TRP A 103 33.39 6.98 -6.67
N GLY A 104 34.65 7.40 -6.56
CA GLY A 104 35.22 8.55 -7.26
C GLY A 104 34.76 9.91 -6.69
N VAL A 105 34.40 9.95 -5.41
CA VAL A 105 34.10 11.19 -4.68
C VAL A 105 35.41 11.90 -4.30
N ASP A 106 35.48 13.19 -4.60
CA ASP A 106 36.54 14.05 -4.08
C ASP A 106 36.24 14.43 -2.62
N VAL A 107 36.80 13.65 -1.69
CA VAL A 107 36.68 13.85 -0.24
C VAL A 107 37.26 15.18 0.28
N THR A 108 37.99 15.93 -0.57
CA THR A 108 38.53 17.25 -0.20
C THR A 108 37.53 18.38 -0.43
N LYS A 109 36.47 18.14 -1.22
CA LYS A 109 35.40 19.11 -1.45
C LYS A 109 34.37 19.02 -0.33
N GLU A 110 34.19 20.12 0.38
CA GLU A 110 33.14 20.23 1.38
C GLU A 110 31.76 20.26 0.71
N ILE A 111 30.98 19.21 0.93
CA ILE A 111 29.57 19.14 0.50
C ILE A 111 28.73 19.42 1.73
N LYS A 112 28.02 20.55 1.72
CA LYS A 112 27.14 20.93 2.83
C LYS A 112 26.04 19.89 3.03
N PRO A 113 25.69 19.57 4.29
CA PRO A 113 24.50 18.78 4.60
C PRO A 113 23.25 19.34 3.92
N ASN A 114 22.44 18.46 3.33
CA ASN A 114 21.13 18.85 2.83
C ASN A 114 20.17 19.04 4.01
N PHE A 115 19.10 19.83 3.79
CA PHE A 115 18.17 20.19 4.85
C PHE A 115 17.48 18.97 5.51
N ALA A 116 17.13 17.95 4.72
CA ALA A 116 16.49 16.73 5.22
C ALA A 116 17.43 15.95 6.16
N MET A 117 18.70 15.83 5.78
CA MET A 117 19.74 15.19 6.58
C MET A 117 19.94 15.95 7.91
N THR A 118 20.08 17.28 7.85
CA THR A 118 20.21 18.11 9.06
C THR A 118 19.01 17.95 9.99
N LYS A 119 17.79 17.97 9.44
CA LYS A 119 16.55 17.80 10.20
C LYS A 119 16.50 16.47 10.96
N TYR A 120 16.99 15.37 10.35
CA TYR A 120 17.04 14.09 11.04
C TYR A 120 18.16 14.05 12.09
N ALA A 121 19.37 14.54 11.79
CA ALA A 121 20.43 14.63 12.80
C ALA A 121 20.00 15.47 14.02
N ASP A 122 19.35 16.61 13.79
CA ASP A 122 18.84 17.48 14.86
C ASP A 122 17.74 16.78 15.69
N PHE A 123 16.83 16.06 15.02
CA PHE A 123 15.81 15.24 15.71
C PHE A 123 16.44 14.17 16.60
N LEU A 124 17.42 13.43 16.07
CA LEU A 124 18.11 12.39 16.84
C LEU A 124 18.89 12.99 18.01
N HIS A 125 19.59 14.10 17.78
CA HIS A 125 20.33 14.81 18.82
C HIS A 125 19.41 15.31 19.94
N ALA A 126 18.27 15.92 19.58
CA ALA A 126 17.28 16.41 20.55
C ALA A 126 16.71 15.28 21.43
N ILE A 127 16.50 14.09 20.87
CA ILE A 127 16.03 12.92 21.64
C ILE A 127 17.14 12.40 22.56
N ALA A 128 18.36 12.27 22.03
CA ALA A 128 19.50 11.76 22.78
C ALA A 128 19.89 12.67 23.96
N MET A 129 19.75 13.98 23.80
CA MET A 129 20.02 14.98 24.85
C MET A 129 18.88 15.12 25.87
N GLY A 130 17.66 14.69 25.51
CA GLY A 130 16.46 14.95 26.30
C GLY A 130 15.99 16.41 26.24
N SER A 131 14.83 16.72 26.82
CA SER A 131 14.34 18.11 26.89
C SER A 131 15.28 18.99 27.72
N ALA A 132 15.36 20.29 27.42
CA ALA A 132 16.25 21.24 28.09
C ALA A 132 16.11 21.29 29.64
N ASN A 133 14.99 20.80 30.19
CA ASN A 133 14.80 20.66 31.64
C ASN A 133 15.54 19.47 32.26
N MET A 134 16.05 18.53 31.46
CA MET A 134 16.71 17.30 31.93
C MET A 134 18.23 17.41 32.08
N ALA A 135 18.89 18.43 31.52
CA ALA A 135 20.31 18.66 31.73
C ALA A 135 20.65 18.85 33.22
N VAL A 136 19.73 19.46 33.98
CA VAL A 136 19.77 19.61 35.45
C VAL A 136 19.48 18.28 36.17
N LEU A 137 18.73 17.37 35.55
CA LEU A 137 18.39 16.04 36.07
C LEU A 137 19.39 14.94 35.72
N SER A 138 20.39 15.15 34.86
CA SER A 138 21.39 14.11 34.54
C SER A 138 22.15 13.58 35.77
N THR A 139 22.27 14.40 36.82
CA THR A 139 22.81 14.03 38.15
C THR A 139 21.79 13.37 39.10
N ILE A 140 20.48 13.42 38.79
CA ILE A 140 19.36 13.02 39.67
C ILE A 140 18.45 11.96 39.03
N ALA A 141 18.62 11.66 37.73
CA ALA A 141 17.76 10.77 36.97
C ALA A 141 17.84 9.33 37.49
N THR A 142 16.67 8.76 37.79
CA THR A 142 16.51 7.38 38.24
C THR A 142 16.90 6.39 37.13
N ALA A 143 17.23 5.15 37.50
CA ALA A 143 17.52 4.08 36.54
C ALA A 143 16.39 3.90 35.51
N VAL A 144 15.14 4.07 35.94
CA VAL A 144 13.95 3.99 35.08
C VAL A 144 13.93 5.10 34.02
N GLU A 145 14.22 6.34 34.40
CA GLU A 145 14.25 7.47 33.46
C GLU A 145 15.39 7.34 32.44
N LYS A 146 16.55 6.85 32.88
CA LYS A 146 17.68 6.55 31.99
C LYS A 146 17.33 5.46 30.97
N THR A 147 16.68 4.37 31.39
CA THR A 147 16.19 3.33 30.47
C THR A 147 15.17 3.88 29.48
N LYS A 148 14.25 4.74 29.91
CA LYS A 148 13.27 5.39 29.01
C LYS A 148 13.94 6.31 27.98
N MET A 149 14.99 7.02 28.36
CA MET A 149 15.77 7.85 27.42
C MET A 149 16.51 6.98 26.39
N ALA A 150 17.14 5.90 26.85
CA ALA A 150 17.78 4.91 25.99
C ALA A 150 16.77 4.31 25.01
N ALA A 151 15.59 3.89 25.49
CA ALA A 151 14.52 3.33 24.66
C ALA A 151 14.07 4.31 23.56
N ARG A 152 13.86 5.59 23.89
CA ARG A 152 13.46 6.62 22.91
C ARG A 152 14.52 6.87 21.85
N THR A 153 15.79 6.95 22.27
CA THR A 153 16.91 7.19 21.35
C THR A 153 17.11 6.01 20.42
N ILE A 154 17.13 4.77 20.95
CA ILE A 154 17.18 3.55 20.14
C ILE A 154 15.99 3.48 19.19
N CYS A 155 14.78 3.78 19.67
CA CYS A 155 13.58 3.82 18.83
C CYS A 155 13.69 4.78 17.65
N ALA A 156 14.31 5.95 17.83
CA ALA A 156 14.52 6.92 16.76
C ALA A 156 15.58 6.49 15.72
N MET A 157 16.43 5.52 16.07
CA MET A 157 17.48 4.96 15.21
C MET A 157 17.03 3.68 14.50
N THR A 158 16.16 2.87 15.14
CA THR A 158 15.68 1.59 14.59
C THR A 158 15.08 1.68 13.17
N PRO A 159 14.25 2.69 12.83
CA PRO A 159 13.72 2.89 11.49
C PRO A 159 14.78 2.88 10.39
N CYS A 160 15.90 3.59 10.57
CA CYS A 160 16.97 3.67 9.59
C CYS A 160 17.54 2.28 9.29
N MET A 161 18.01 1.57 10.32
CA MET A 161 18.57 0.23 10.19
C MET A 161 17.58 -0.74 9.53
N ARG A 162 16.32 -0.70 9.96
CA ARG A 162 15.28 -1.59 9.47
C ARG A 162 14.87 -1.30 8.03
N LEU A 163 14.76 -0.02 7.66
CA LEU A 163 14.37 0.42 6.33
C LEU A 163 15.45 0.09 5.30
N TYR A 164 16.72 0.34 5.62
CA TYR A 164 17.83 0.01 4.73
C TYR A 164 17.97 -1.50 4.53
N ALA A 165 17.83 -2.29 5.60
CA ALA A 165 17.76 -3.75 5.52
C ALA A 165 16.61 -4.22 4.61
N PHE A 166 15.43 -3.58 4.72
CA PHE A 166 14.28 -3.87 3.87
C PHE A 166 14.52 -3.51 2.40
N ILE A 167 15.04 -2.30 2.12
CA ILE A 167 15.34 -1.85 0.75
C ILE A 167 16.41 -2.75 0.13
N GLY A 168 17.54 -2.97 0.80
CA GLY A 168 18.63 -3.81 0.30
C GLY A 168 18.13 -5.19 -0.13
N HIS A 169 17.36 -5.86 0.73
CA HIS A 169 16.79 -7.16 0.42
C HIS A 169 15.77 -7.13 -0.74
N LYS A 170 14.97 -6.06 -0.88
CA LYS A 170 14.08 -5.89 -2.04
C LYS A 170 14.86 -5.72 -3.35
N LEU A 171 15.97 -5.00 -3.32
CA LEU A 171 16.78 -4.71 -4.50
C LEU A 171 17.67 -5.87 -4.93
N GLU A 172 18.04 -6.78 -4.03
CA GLU A 172 18.90 -7.95 -4.31
C GLU A 172 18.40 -8.76 -5.52
N SER A 173 17.09 -9.02 -5.59
CA SER A 173 16.46 -9.76 -6.70
C SER A 173 16.49 -9.04 -8.05
N LEU A 174 16.83 -7.75 -8.08
CA LEU A 174 16.80 -6.88 -9.25
C LEU A 174 18.21 -6.65 -9.85
N LEU A 175 19.28 -7.08 -9.18
CA LEU A 175 20.66 -6.96 -9.67
C LEU A 175 20.88 -7.62 -11.04
N GLN A 176 20.07 -8.61 -11.39
CA GLN A 176 20.17 -9.34 -12.66
C GLN A 176 19.65 -8.56 -13.87
N ILE A 177 18.96 -7.43 -13.67
CA ILE A 177 18.38 -6.64 -14.77
C ILE A 177 19.45 -6.17 -15.77
N ASP A 178 20.68 -5.92 -15.31
CA ASP A 178 21.80 -5.46 -16.14
C ASP A 178 22.88 -6.54 -16.36
N GLY A 179 22.48 -7.81 -16.44
CA GLY A 179 23.40 -8.90 -16.78
C GLY A 179 24.58 -9.07 -15.80
N ASN A 180 24.36 -8.79 -14.51
CA ASN A 180 25.33 -8.76 -13.40
C ASN A 180 26.31 -7.57 -13.37
N ASN A 181 26.23 -6.60 -14.29
CA ASN A 181 27.09 -5.42 -14.28
C ASN A 181 26.42 -4.19 -13.65
N HIS A 182 25.74 -4.39 -12.52
CA HIS A 182 24.94 -3.35 -11.89
C HIS A 182 25.82 -2.31 -11.16
N THR A 183 25.80 -1.05 -11.61
CA THR A 183 26.62 0.05 -11.05
C THR A 183 26.57 0.11 -9.52
N TYR A 184 25.39 -0.07 -8.91
CA TYR A 184 25.19 0.06 -7.45
C TYR A 184 25.24 -1.26 -6.68
N LYS A 185 25.81 -2.32 -7.27
CA LYS A 185 25.82 -3.67 -6.68
C LYS A 185 26.39 -3.67 -5.25
N ASN A 186 27.55 -3.04 -5.03
CA ASN A 186 28.21 -3.04 -3.72
C ASN A 186 27.33 -2.45 -2.61
N TRP A 187 26.56 -1.40 -2.91
CA TRP A 187 25.61 -0.82 -1.95
C TRP A 187 24.47 -1.79 -1.64
N ILE A 188 23.89 -2.40 -2.68
CA ILE A 188 22.79 -3.36 -2.54
C ILE A 188 23.25 -4.61 -1.76
N ASP A 189 24.42 -5.16 -2.08
CA ASP A 189 25.02 -6.30 -1.38
C ASP A 189 25.24 -5.98 0.10
N ASN A 190 25.73 -4.78 0.43
CA ASN A 190 25.98 -4.38 1.82
C ASN A 190 24.69 -4.39 2.67
N TYR A 191 23.62 -3.76 2.19
CA TYR A 191 22.37 -3.68 2.95
C TYR A 191 21.49 -4.92 2.85
N SER A 192 21.73 -5.81 1.88
CA SER A 192 21.13 -7.15 1.83
C SER A 192 21.92 -8.21 2.62
N ALA A 193 23.17 -7.93 2.99
CA ALA A 193 24.04 -8.87 3.67
C ALA A 193 23.44 -9.39 4.99
N VAL A 194 23.69 -10.68 5.26
CA VAL A 194 23.24 -11.36 6.49
C VAL A 194 23.73 -10.63 7.75
N SER A 195 24.94 -10.07 7.73
CA SER A 195 25.50 -9.27 8.83
C SER A 195 24.68 -8.00 9.09
N PHE A 196 24.31 -7.25 8.05
CA PHE A 196 23.50 -6.03 8.20
C PHE A 196 22.09 -6.36 8.69
N GLN A 197 21.48 -7.44 8.18
CA GLN A 197 20.19 -7.95 8.67
C GLN A 197 20.26 -8.33 10.16
N ALA A 198 21.37 -8.95 10.59
CA ALA A 198 21.59 -9.29 11.99
C ALA A 198 21.71 -8.04 12.88
N SER A 199 22.40 -6.99 12.43
CA SER A 199 22.48 -5.71 13.15
C SER A 199 21.12 -5.00 13.23
N SER A 200 20.32 -5.01 12.15
CA SER A 200 18.95 -4.51 12.17
C SER A 200 18.09 -5.27 13.18
N PHE A 201 18.23 -6.58 13.28
CA PHE A 201 17.50 -7.37 14.27
C PHE A 201 18.01 -7.16 15.70
N GLN A 202 19.31 -6.91 15.87
CA GLN A 202 19.92 -6.62 17.17
C GLN A 202 19.37 -5.31 17.77
N ILE A 203 19.23 -4.25 16.96
CA ILE A 203 18.65 -2.99 17.43
C ILE A 203 17.14 -3.11 17.73
N GLU A 204 16.39 -3.91 16.97
CA GLU A 204 14.98 -4.22 17.27
C GLU A 204 14.84 -4.98 18.60
N LYS A 205 15.67 -6.00 18.84
CA LYS A 205 15.71 -6.73 20.11
C LYS A 205 16.08 -5.83 21.29
N LEU A 206 17.03 -4.93 21.09
CA LEU A 206 17.40 -3.96 22.12
C LEU A 206 16.23 -3.03 22.45
N LEU A 207 15.49 -2.54 21.43
CA LEU A 207 14.29 -1.74 21.65
C LEU A 207 13.23 -2.51 22.44
N ASP A 208 12.97 -3.77 22.08
CA ASP A 208 12.04 -4.63 22.81
C ASP A 208 12.46 -4.81 24.28
N LYS A 209 13.77 -5.03 24.52
CA LYS A 209 14.32 -5.17 25.88
C LYS A 209 14.13 -3.89 26.70
N LEU A 210 14.47 -2.73 26.13
CA LEU A 210 14.41 -1.44 26.82
C LEU A 210 12.96 -0.96 27.08
N THR A 211 11.97 -1.55 26.40
CA THR A 211 10.55 -1.19 26.53
C THR A 211 9.72 -2.21 27.30
N ILE A 212 10.35 -3.23 27.89
CA ILE A 212 9.65 -4.33 28.59
C ILE A 212 8.81 -3.86 29.79
N SER A 213 9.21 -2.79 30.45
CA SER A 213 8.52 -2.20 31.62
C SER A 213 7.73 -0.94 31.28
N SER A 214 7.59 -0.61 29.99
CA SER A 214 6.83 0.57 29.55
C SER A 214 5.33 0.33 29.64
N THR A 215 4.58 1.36 30.02
CA THR A 215 3.11 1.35 29.92
C THR A 215 2.66 1.51 28.47
N ASP A 216 1.39 1.23 28.17
CA ASP A 216 0.84 1.43 26.82
C ASP A 216 0.98 2.88 26.35
N GLU A 217 0.73 3.86 27.23
CA GLU A 217 0.89 5.29 26.95
C GLU A 217 2.35 5.66 26.59
N GLU A 218 3.31 5.04 27.27
CA GLU A 218 4.74 5.23 26.98
C GLU A 218 5.13 4.58 25.65
N LEU A 219 4.61 3.39 25.36
CA LEU A 219 4.81 2.72 24.07
C LEU A 219 4.23 3.54 22.92
N GLU A 220 3.05 4.13 23.08
CA GLU A 220 2.47 5.05 22.09
C GLU A 220 3.34 6.30 21.90
N TYR A 221 3.88 6.86 22.98
CA TYR A 221 4.82 7.98 22.92
C TYR A 221 6.10 7.60 22.17
N ILE A 222 6.67 6.42 22.43
CA ILE A 222 7.85 5.89 21.75
C ILE A 222 7.56 5.61 20.27
N GLU A 223 6.40 5.05 19.94
CA GLU A 223 5.97 4.77 18.56
C GLU A 223 5.92 6.05 17.71
N ARG A 224 5.51 7.18 18.29
CA ARG A 224 5.52 8.47 17.58
C ARG A 224 6.92 8.88 17.13
N HIS A 225 7.97 8.55 17.90
CA HIS A 225 9.36 8.82 17.51
C HIS A 225 9.79 7.91 16.36
N TYR A 226 9.38 6.64 16.39
CA TYR A 226 9.59 5.70 15.28
C TYR A 226 8.98 6.24 13.98
N LYS A 227 7.72 6.64 14.02
CA LYS A 227 6.99 7.23 12.87
C LYS A 227 7.63 8.51 12.37
N GLN A 228 8.11 9.37 13.29
CA GLN A 228 8.79 10.60 12.90
C GLN A 228 10.13 10.31 12.21
N ALA A 229 10.92 9.36 12.70
CA ALA A 229 12.14 8.92 12.05
C ALA A 229 11.87 8.31 10.65
N MET A 230 10.83 7.48 10.49
CA MET A 230 10.42 6.97 9.17
C MET A 230 10.06 8.10 8.19
N LYS A 231 9.36 9.14 8.63
CA LYS A 231 9.06 10.32 7.79
C LYS A 231 10.32 11.06 7.36
N LEU A 232 11.28 11.23 8.28
CA LEU A 232 12.55 11.89 8.00
C LEU A 232 13.41 11.08 6.99
N GLU A 233 13.36 9.75 7.06
CA GLU A 233 13.97 8.88 6.05
C GLU A 233 13.35 9.07 4.66
N ILE A 234 12.02 9.11 4.57
CA ILE A 234 11.33 9.39 3.31
C ILE A 234 11.77 10.76 2.78
N GLU A 235 11.75 11.81 3.61
CA GLU A 235 12.20 13.15 3.22
C GLU A 235 13.65 13.12 2.71
N PHE A 236 14.53 12.34 3.32
CA PHE A 236 15.92 12.20 2.87
C PHE A 236 16.05 11.55 1.49
N PHE A 237 15.29 10.48 1.20
CA PHE A 237 15.29 9.85 -0.13
C PHE A 237 14.73 10.77 -1.23
N TYR A 238 13.71 11.57 -0.93
CA TYR A 238 13.12 12.49 -1.90
C TYR A 238 13.89 13.82 -2.03
N ALA A 239 14.69 14.20 -1.04
CA ALA A 239 15.58 15.37 -1.12
C ALA A 239 16.71 15.18 -2.16
N GLN A 240 16.94 13.96 -2.64
CA GLN A 240 17.95 13.68 -3.67
C GLN A 240 17.49 14.28 -5.00
N LYS A 241 18.22 15.30 -5.48
CA LYS A 241 17.92 15.96 -6.75
C LYS A 241 18.22 15.03 -7.93
N ILE A 242 17.18 14.39 -8.44
CA ILE A 242 17.21 13.57 -9.65
C ILE A 242 17.35 14.49 -10.87
N VAL A 243 18.34 14.23 -11.72
CA VAL A 243 18.62 15.03 -12.92
C VAL A 243 18.19 14.33 -14.21
N GLN A 244 18.12 13.00 -14.16
CA GLN A 244 17.61 12.13 -15.20
C GLN A 244 16.07 11.99 -15.14
N GLY A 245 15.46 11.45 -16.19
CA GLY A 245 14.03 11.14 -16.17
C GLY A 245 13.69 9.96 -15.26
N SER A 246 12.60 10.09 -14.50
CA SER A 246 12.07 9.06 -13.59
C SER A 246 10.63 8.72 -13.94
N LEU A 247 10.28 7.44 -13.92
CA LEU A 247 8.90 6.97 -14.12
C LEU A 247 8.01 7.16 -12.88
N VAL A 248 8.58 7.57 -11.75
CA VAL A 248 7.85 7.87 -10.52
C VAL A 248 8.14 9.28 -10.00
N PRO A 249 7.15 9.93 -9.33
CA PRO A 249 5.76 9.47 -9.28
C PRO A 249 5.10 9.60 -10.65
N LEU A 250 4.20 8.65 -10.98
CA LEU A 250 3.62 8.51 -12.32
C LEU A 250 3.02 9.82 -12.84
N ILE A 251 2.42 10.59 -11.94
CA ILE A 251 1.75 11.84 -12.26
C ILE A 251 2.70 13.02 -12.52
N ARG A 252 3.97 12.94 -12.08
CA ARG A 252 5.00 13.97 -12.27
C ARG A 252 6.03 13.63 -13.35
N LEU A 253 5.74 12.67 -14.24
CA LEU A 253 6.55 12.35 -15.42
C LEU A 253 6.76 13.53 -16.42
N HIS A 254 6.39 14.77 -16.05
CA HIS A 254 6.12 15.90 -16.91
C HIS A 254 7.20 16.98 -16.85
N GLY A 255 8.23 16.82 -17.67
CA GLY A 255 9.08 17.92 -18.18
C GLY A 255 8.81 18.27 -19.65
N HIS A 256 8.02 17.49 -20.39
CA HIS A 256 7.89 17.63 -21.85
C HIS A 256 6.47 17.46 -22.43
N LEU A 257 5.42 17.23 -21.63
CA LEU A 257 4.09 16.88 -22.15
C LEU A 257 2.96 17.52 -21.32
N GLU A 258 2.64 18.78 -21.58
CA GLU A 258 1.55 19.53 -20.93
C GLU A 258 0.12 19.02 -21.26
N GLN A 259 -0.06 17.79 -21.78
CA GLN A 259 -1.30 17.36 -22.44
C GLN A 259 -1.77 15.92 -22.14
N GLN A 260 -1.14 15.18 -21.22
CA GLN A 260 -1.64 13.84 -20.87
C GLN A 260 -2.73 13.87 -19.80
N HIS A 261 -3.81 13.13 -20.02
CA HIS A 261 -4.95 12.99 -19.12
C HIS A 261 -4.90 11.63 -18.44
N PHE A 262 -4.94 11.58 -17.11
CA PHE A 262 -4.94 10.33 -16.37
C PHE A 262 -6.37 9.88 -16.10
N ILE A 263 -6.68 8.62 -16.37
CA ILE A 263 -8.00 8.06 -16.05
C ILE A 263 -7.77 6.88 -15.12
N ILE A 264 -8.15 7.05 -13.85
CA ILE A 264 -7.95 6.05 -12.82
C ILE A 264 -9.29 5.40 -12.51
N PHE A 265 -9.33 4.09 -12.68
CA PHE A 265 -10.45 3.23 -12.37
C PHE A 265 -10.11 2.40 -11.14
N SER A 266 -11.10 2.20 -10.28
CA SER A 266 -10.99 1.25 -9.18
C SER A 266 -12.26 0.42 -9.07
N ASP A 267 -12.10 -0.86 -8.78
CA ASP A 267 -13.17 -1.63 -8.14
C ASP A 267 -13.39 -1.14 -6.69
N PHE A 268 -14.52 -1.51 -6.10
CA PHE A 268 -14.89 -1.13 -4.74
C PHE A 268 -14.70 -2.27 -3.73
N ASP A 269 -15.19 -3.46 -4.03
CA ASP A 269 -15.35 -4.54 -3.06
C ASP A 269 -14.02 -5.26 -2.85
N LEU A 270 -13.53 -5.32 -1.61
CA LEU A 270 -12.21 -5.89 -1.25
C LEU A 270 -11.00 -5.14 -1.84
N THR A 271 -11.18 -4.40 -2.94
CA THR A 271 -10.25 -3.43 -3.51
C THR A 271 -10.18 -2.16 -2.66
N CYS A 272 -11.29 -1.46 -2.45
CA CYS A 272 -11.35 -0.27 -1.60
C CYS A 272 -11.74 -0.59 -0.16
N THR A 273 -12.69 -1.51 0.03
CA THR A 273 -13.21 -1.92 1.35
C THR A 273 -12.45 -3.14 1.88
N VAL A 274 -12.53 -3.37 3.20
CA VAL A 274 -12.02 -4.61 3.83
C VAL A 274 -13.05 -5.74 3.79
N VAL A 275 -14.30 -5.40 3.50
CA VAL A 275 -15.47 -6.29 3.53
C VAL A 275 -16.25 -6.19 2.23
N ASP A 276 -16.85 -7.30 1.83
CA ASP A 276 -17.69 -7.41 0.65
C ASP A 276 -19.05 -6.71 0.86
N SER A 277 -19.47 -5.88 -0.10
CA SER A 277 -20.70 -5.10 0.00
C SER A 277 -21.97 -5.94 -0.01
N CYS A 278 -21.99 -7.09 -0.68
CA CYS A 278 -23.15 -7.98 -0.69
C CYS A 278 -23.41 -8.56 0.71
N ALA A 279 -22.34 -8.94 1.43
CA ALA A 279 -22.45 -9.40 2.81
C ALA A 279 -22.98 -8.31 3.75
N ILE A 280 -22.54 -7.06 3.56
CA ILE A 280 -23.01 -5.93 4.36
C ILE A 280 -24.49 -5.62 4.09
N LEU A 281 -24.91 -5.60 2.82
CA LEU A 281 -26.33 -5.39 2.47
C LEU A 281 -27.22 -6.49 3.06
N ALA A 282 -26.76 -7.75 3.04
CA ALA A 282 -27.48 -8.86 3.68
C ALA A 282 -27.57 -8.68 5.20
N GLU A 283 -26.48 -8.27 5.86
CA GLU A 283 -26.47 -7.99 7.30
C GLU A 283 -27.42 -6.86 7.68
N VAL A 284 -27.51 -5.80 6.87
CA VAL A 284 -28.47 -4.71 7.07
C VAL A 284 -29.91 -5.22 6.94
N ALA A 285 -30.21 -6.06 5.94
CA ALA A 285 -31.53 -6.67 5.77
C ALA A 285 -31.95 -7.51 6.98
N ILE A 286 -31.06 -8.39 7.42
CA ILE A 286 -31.27 -9.28 8.56
C ILE A 286 -31.44 -8.48 9.86
N SER A 287 -30.60 -7.46 10.07
CA SER A 287 -30.64 -6.62 11.27
C SER A 287 -31.93 -5.80 11.33
N ASN A 288 -32.40 -5.29 10.19
CA ASN A 288 -33.66 -4.56 10.12
C ASN A 288 -34.86 -5.45 10.45
N ALA A 289 -34.92 -6.67 9.90
CA ALA A 289 -35.96 -7.64 10.26
C ALA A 289 -35.94 -7.98 11.76
N THR A 290 -34.75 -8.11 12.36
CA THR A 290 -34.62 -8.40 13.80
C THR A 290 -35.22 -7.29 14.68
N LYS A 291 -35.04 -6.01 14.31
CA LYS A 291 -35.64 -4.89 15.04
C LYS A 291 -37.17 -4.94 14.99
N HIS A 292 -37.73 -5.35 13.85
CA HIS A 292 -39.17 -5.51 13.69
C HIS A 292 -39.71 -6.71 14.47
N ASP A 293 -39.02 -7.87 14.42
CA ASP A 293 -39.39 -9.08 15.18
C ASP A 293 -39.45 -8.83 16.70
N GLN A 294 -38.66 -7.88 17.22
CA GLN A 294 -38.66 -7.50 18.64
C GLN A 294 -39.72 -6.47 19.02
N CYS A 295 -40.25 -5.71 18.04
CA CYS A 295 -41.23 -4.65 18.27
C CYS A 295 -42.68 -5.08 18.00
N ASP A 296 -42.90 -6.06 17.13
CA ASP A 296 -44.24 -6.53 16.77
C ASP A 296 -44.66 -7.76 17.61
N PHE A 297 -45.31 -7.51 18.75
CA PHE A 297 -46.13 -8.52 19.44
C PHE A 297 -47.57 -8.60 18.89
N ASP A 298 -47.97 -7.69 17.99
CA ASP A 298 -49.32 -7.63 17.46
C ASP A 298 -49.33 -7.13 15.99
N PHE A 299 -50.13 -7.83 15.17
CA PHE A 299 -50.44 -7.66 13.74
C PHE A 299 -49.66 -8.52 12.72
N HIS A 300 -50.34 -9.59 12.28
CA HIS A 300 -50.06 -10.33 11.06
C HIS A 300 -49.97 -9.40 9.84
N ASN A 301 -48.76 -9.06 9.44
CA ASN A 301 -48.44 -8.74 8.06
C ASN A 301 -47.30 -9.65 7.59
N SER A 302 -47.42 -10.15 6.37
CA SER A 302 -46.56 -11.14 5.71
C SER A 302 -45.12 -10.65 5.46
N LYS A 303 -44.37 -10.31 6.51
CA LYS A 303 -42.93 -9.98 6.43
C LYS A 303 -42.10 -11.23 6.73
N ILE A 304 -41.00 -11.37 5.99
CA ILE A 304 -40.03 -12.47 6.14
C ILE A 304 -39.29 -12.26 7.47
N SER A 305 -39.19 -13.30 8.30
CA SER A 305 -38.51 -13.22 9.60
C SER A 305 -37.00 -13.05 9.45
N SER A 306 -36.32 -12.56 10.50
CA SER A 306 -34.84 -12.48 10.51
C SER A 306 -34.17 -13.84 10.28
N GLU A 307 -34.74 -14.92 10.81
CA GLU A 307 -34.22 -16.29 10.64
C GLU A 307 -34.36 -16.78 9.19
N ASP A 308 -35.49 -16.50 8.56
CA ASP A 308 -35.73 -16.85 7.16
C ASP A 308 -34.81 -16.05 6.22
N LEU A 309 -34.57 -14.76 6.48
CA LEU A 309 -33.61 -13.95 5.71
C LEU A 309 -32.17 -14.48 5.86
N LYS A 310 -31.76 -14.84 7.08
CA LYS A 310 -30.45 -15.46 7.33
C LYS A 310 -30.30 -16.77 6.55
N LYS A 311 -31.33 -17.62 6.58
CA LYS A 311 -31.35 -18.89 5.85
C LYS A 311 -31.28 -18.65 4.34
N SER A 312 -32.08 -17.72 3.82
CA SER A 312 -32.09 -17.31 2.42
C SER A 312 -30.70 -16.83 1.96
N TRP A 313 -30.07 -15.92 2.70
CA TRP A 313 -28.71 -15.45 2.41
C TRP A 313 -27.68 -16.59 2.41
N ASN A 314 -27.72 -17.46 3.42
CA ASN A 314 -26.82 -18.60 3.51
C ASN A 314 -26.99 -19.57 2.33
N ASP A 315 -28.22 -19.79 1.87
CA ASP A 315 -28.51 -20.67 0.74
C ASP A 315 -28.08 -20.01 -0.59
N LEU A 316 -28.33 -18.71 -0.79
CA LEU A 316 -27.84 -17.95 -1.95
C LEU A 316 -26.32 -17.96 -2.04
N SER A 317 -25.64 -17.64 -0.93
CA SER A 317 -24.18 -17.64 -0.86
C SER A 317 -23.60 -19.03 -1.15
N ARG A 318 -24.18 -20.09 -0.58
CA ARG A 318 -23.76 -21.47 -0.84
C ARG A 318 -23.91 -21.85 -2.32
N GLN A 319 -25.06 -21.53 -2.92
CA GLN A 319 -25.32 -21.79 -4.33
C GLN A 319 -24.34 -21.05 -5.24
N TYR A 320 -24.05 -19.78 -4.94
CA TYR A 320 -23.08 -19.00 -5.67
C TYR A 320 -21.67 -19.60 -5.58
N ILE A 321 -21.18 -19.88 -4.36
CA ILE A 321 -19.84 -20.45 -4.14
C ILE A 321 -19.68 -21.79 -4.86
N GLU A 322 -20.70 -22.66 -4.79
CA GLU A 322 -20.65 -23.97 -5.45
C GLU A 322 -20.69 -23.83 -6.97
N GLY A 323 -21.59 -23.02 -7.52
CA GLY A 323 -21.66 -22.76 -8.96
C GLY A 323 -20.38 -22.12 -9.51
N PHE A 324 -19.80 -21.17 -8.78
CA PHE A 324 -18.54 -20.54 -9.15
C PHE A 324 -17.39 -21.55 -9.12
N LYS A 325 -17.33 -22.44 -8.13
CA LYS A 325 -16.34 -23.54 -8.07
C LYS A 325 -16.49 -24.50 -9.24
N GLN A 326 -17.72 -24.85 -9.63
CA GLN A 326 -17.97 -25.72 -10.77
C GLN A 326 -17.54 -25.07 -12.08
N TRP A 327 -17.88 -23.78 -12.27
CA TRP A 327 -17.42 -23.00 -13.42
C TRP A 327 -15.88 -22.95 -13.47
N MET A 328 -15.23 -22.61 -12.35
CA MET A 328 -13.78 -22.59 -12.20
C MET A 328 -13.15 -23.94 -12.59
N GLN A 329 -13.70 -25.05 -12.09
CA GLN A 329 -13.22 -26.39 -12.44
C GLN A 329 -13.36 -26.65 -13.94
N GLY A 330 -14.52 -26.33 -14.52
CA GLY A 330 -14.79 -26.50 -15.95
C GLY A 330 -13.81 -25.75 -16.85
N VAL A 331 -13.49 -24.49 -16.51
CA VAL A 331 -12.51 -23.68 -17.25
C VAL A 331 -11.11 -24.31 -17.17
N LEU A 332 -10.71 -24.76 -15.99
CA LEU A 332 -9.37 -25.30 -15.71
C LEU A 332 -9.16 -26.75 -16.20
N VAL A 333 -10.19 -27.44 -16.70
CA VAL A 333 -10.04 -28.78 -17.34
C VAL A 333 -9.22 -28.70 -18.63
N SER A 334 -9.33 -27.59 -19.35
CA SER A 334 -8.64 -27.40 -20.63
C SER A 334 -7.12 -27.33 -20.45
N LYS A 335 -6.33 -27.55 -21.51
CA LYS A 335 -4.87 -27.41 -21.41
C LYS A 335 -4.51 -25.92 -21.19
N LYS A 336 -3.77 -25.64 -20.12
CA LYS A 336 -3.14 -24.33 -19.86
C LYS A 336 -2.38 -23.86 -21.10
N VAL A 337 -2.59 -22.62 -21.52
CA VAL A 337 -1.88 -22.04 -22.68
C VAL A 337 -0.47 -21.59 -22.27
N GLU A 338 0.48 -21.69 -23.20
CA GLU A 338 1.86 -21.26 -23.00
C GLU A 338 2.04 -19.75 -23.23
N GLU A 339 1.25 -19.18 -24.16
CA GLU A 339 1.23 -17.75 -24.48
C GLU A 339 -0.13 -17.14 -24.15
N PHE A 340 -0.11 -15.85 -23.78
CA PHE A 340 -1.31 -15.10 -23.43
C PHE A 340 -2.37 -15.17 -24.54
N ASN A 341 -3.59 -15.59 -24.20
CA ASN A 341 -4.69 -15.72 -25.14
C ASN A 341 -5.95 -14.97 -24.66
N TYR A 342 -6.01 -13.68 -25.02
CA TYR A 342 -7.14 -12.81 -24.65
C TYR A 342 -8.49 -13.35 -25.15
N LYS A 343 -8.57 -13.87 -26.37
CA LYS A 343 -9.83 -14.36 -26.94
C LYS A 343 -10.41 -15.54 -26.15
N LYS A 344 -9.59 -16.55 -25.84
CA LYS A 344 -10.06 -17.69 -25.04
C LYS A 344 -10.44 -17.29 -23.62
N LEU A 345 -9.74 -16.33 -23.03
CA LEU A 345 -10.09 -15.77 -21.74
C LEU A 345 -11.45 -15.05 -21.80
N LEU A 346 -11.68 -14.24 -22.85
CA LEU A 346 -12.95 -13.57 -23.10
C LEU A 346 -14.09 -14.59 -23.21
N ASP A 347 -13.94 -15.62 -24.05
CA ASP A 347 -14.93 -16.70 -24.22
C ASP A 347 -15.28 -17.37 -22.88
N ALA A 348 -14.29 -17.61 -22.02
CA ALA A 348 -14.51 -18.19 -20.69
C ALA A 348 -15.27 -17.24 -19.76
N LEU A 349 -14.92 -15.96 -19.75
CA LEU A 349 -15.58 -14.94 -18.94
C LEU A 349 -16.98 -14.59 -19.43
N GLU A 350 -17.30 -14.78 -20.72
CA GLU A 350 -18.68 -14.70 -21.21
C GLU A 350 -19.58 -15.78 -20.59
N VAL A 351 -19.04 -17.00 -20.38
CA VAL A 351 -19.77 -18.07 -19.67
C VAL A 351 -19.96 -17.69 -18.20
N LEU A 352 -18.93 -17.11 -17.56
CA LEU A 352 -19.06 -16.58 -16.20
C LEU A 352 -20.14 -15.51 -16.12
N SER A 353 -20.19 -14.58 -17.08
CA SER A 353 -21.19 -13.52 -17.12
C SER A 353 -22.62 -14.04 -17.14
N LYS A 354 -22.89 -15.15 -17.84
CA LYS A 354 -24.22 -15.79 -17.80
C LYS A 354 -24.54 -16.34 -16.42
N PHE A 355 -23.56 -16.94 -15.75
CA PHE A 355 -23.71 -17.45 -14.39
C PHE A 355 -23.94 -16.32 -13.37
N GLU A 356 -23.22 -15.20 -13.47
CA GLU A 356 -23.40 -14.03 -12.60
C GLU A 356 -24.83 -13.47 -12.71
N LYS A 357 -25.31 -13.24 -13.94
CA LYS A 357 -26.67 -12.73 -14.19
C LYS A 357 -27.76 -13.66 -13.63
N LEU A 358 -27.60 -14.98 -13.80
CA LEU A 358 -28.52 -15.97 -13.20
C LEU A 358 -28.47 -15.96 -11.66
N SER A 359 -27.30 -15.69 -11.08
CA SER A 359 -27.14 -15.61 -9.63
C SER A 359 -27.82 -14.36 -9.06
N ASN A 360 -27.70 -13.23 -9.75
CA ASN A 360 -28.39 -11.99 -9.42
C ASN A 360 -29.93 -12.13 -9.48
N LEU A 361 -30.47 -12.87 -10.46
CA LEU A 361 -31.91 -13.15 -10.54
C LEU A 361 -32.42 -13.88 -9.28
N ARG A 362 -31.67 -14.88 -8.78
CA ARG A 362 -32.05 -15.58 -7.53
C ARG A 362 -32.09 -14.65 -6.33
N VAL A 363 -31.24 -13.62 -6.31
CA VAL A 363 -31.23 -12.61 -5.23
C VAL A 363 -32.50 -11.78 -5.26
N ILE A 364 -32.94 -11.32 -6.44
CA ILE A 364 -34.23 -10.61 -6.59
C ILE A 364 -35.39 -11.52 -6.20
N GLU A 365 -35.44 -12.74 -6.74
CA GLU A 365 -36.51 -13.72 -6.48
C GLU A 365 -36.64 -14.07 -4.99
N SER A 366 -35.54 -14.03 -4.24
CA SER A 366 -35.56 -14.27 -2.79
C SER A 366 -36.24 -13.17 -1.98
N GLY A 367 -36.41 -11.97 -2.55
CA GLY A 367 -36.95 -10.81 -1.85
C GLY A 367 -36.08 -10.30 -0.70
N LEU A 368 -34.80 -10.72 -0.62
CA LEU A 368 -33.88 -10.46 0.49
C LEU A 368 -33.80 -8.98 0.91
N PHE A 369 -33.89 -8.06 -0.06
CA PHE A 369 -33.74 -6.63 0.16
C PHE A 369 -35.06 -5.85 0.19
N LYS A 370 -36.19 -6.53 0.06
CA LYS A 370 -37.50 -5.87 0.10
C LYS A 370 -37.76 -5.30 1.49
N GLY A 371 -38.14 -4.02 1.55
CA GLY A 371 -38.43 -3.32 2.79
C GLY A 371 -37.22 -2.66 3.46
N LEU A 372 -36.03 -2.72 2.87
CA LEU A 372 -34.86 -2.00 3.39
C LEU A 372 -35.02 -0.48 3.30
N MET A 373 -34.67 0.24 4.37
CA MET A 373 -34.68 1.71 4.35
C MET A 373 -33.40 2.26 3.72
N LEU A 374 -33.54 3.30 2.89
CA LEU A 374 -32.42 4.03 2.31
C LEU A 374 -31.46 4.58 3.37
N ASP A 375 -31.98 5.04 4.51
CA ASP A 375 -31.16 5.59 5.59
C ASP A 375 -30.31 4.53 6.29
N ASP A 376 -30.83 3.30 6.45
CA ASP A 376 -30.04 2.18 7.00
C ASP A 376 -28.88 1.81 6.06
N ILE A 377 -29.13 1.80 4.75
CA ILE A 377 -28.09 1.56 3.73
C ILE A 377 -27.02 2.64 3.79
N LYS A 378 -27.43 3.93 3.83
CA LYS A 378 -26.49 5.05 3.94
C LYS A 378 -25.68 5.01 5.23
N GLN A 379 -26.31 4.61 6.35
CA GLN A 379 -25.63 4.46 7.62
C GLN A 379 -24.59 3.34 7.55
N ALA A 380 -24.94 2.19 6.95
CA ALA A 380 -24.01 1.08 6.75
C ALA A 380 -22.82 1.51 5.88
N GLY A 381 -23.06 2.22 4.79
CA GLY A 381 -22.01 2.74 3.90
C GLY A 381 -21.02 3.64 4.65
N ARG A 382 -21.50 4.60 5.44
CA ARG A 382 -20.63 5.48 6.27
C ARG A 382 -19.78 4.73 7.29
N CYS A 383 -20.20 3.53 7.69
CA CYS A 383 -19.50 2.67 8.64
C CYS A 383 -18.57 1.64 7.97
N LEU A 384 -18.52 1.58 6.63
CA LEU A 384 -17.69 0.62 5.93
C LEU A 384 -16.19 0.82 6.25
N PRO A 385 -15.48 -0.23 6.66
CA PRO A 385 -14.04 -0.16 6.83
C PRO A 385 -13.34 -0.18 5.47
N PHE A 386 -12.53 0.84 5.21
CA PHE A 386 -11.68 0.91 4.02
C PHE A 386 -10.32 0.24 4.27
N GLN A 387 -9.72 -0.25 3.18
CA GLN A 387 -8.31 -0.63 3.17
C GLN A 387 -7.45 0.57 3.57
N ASP A 388 -6.40 0.33 4.37
CA ASP A 388 -5.54 1.41 4.85
C ASP A 388 -4.90 2.18 3.69
N GLY A 389 -4.95 3.51 3.74
CA GLY A 389 -4.46 4.43 2.70
C GLY A 389 -5.35 4.59 1.46
N CYS A 390 -6.45 3.86 1.32
CA CYS A 390 -7.35 3.94 0.16
C CYS A 390 -8.04 5.31 0.04
N ILE A 391 -8.72 5.77 1.10
CA ILE A 391 -9.39 7.07 1.11
C ILE A 391 -8.39 8.21 0.89
N ASP A 392 -7.23 8.17 1.55
CA ASP A 392 -6.18 9.18 1.41
C ASP A 392 -5.72 9.35 -0.04
N PHE A 393 -5.63 8.24 -0.80
CA PHE A 393 -5.26 8.26 -2.21
C PHE A 393 -6.28 9.03 -3.06
N PHE A 394 -7.58 8.71 -2.93
CA PHE A 394 -8.63 9.39 -3.68
C PHE A 394 -8.76 10.85 -3.25
N GLU A 395 -8.71 11.13 -1.94
CA GLU A 395 -8.74 12.49 -1.42
C GLU A 395 -7.62 13.36 -1.98
N LYS A 396 -6.41 12.81 -2.06
CA LYS A 396 -5.25 13.54 -2.59
C LYS A 396 -5.47 13.94 -4.04
N ILE A 397 -5.98 13.02 -4.87
CA ILE A 397 -6.24 13.29 -6.30
C ILE A 397 -7.32 14.36 -6.46
N VAL A 398 -8.43 14.26 -5.72
CA VAL A 398 -9.54 15.23 -5.82
C VAL A 398 -9.13 16.62 -5.30
N LYS A 399 -8.30 16.69 -4.25
CA LYS A 399 -7.82 17.96 -3.69
C LYS A 399 -6.79 18.66 -4.60
N GLU A 400 -5.97 17.90 -5.32
CA GLU A 400 -4.94 18.46 -6.19
C GLU A 400 -5.53 18.90 -7.54
N LYS A 401 -6.10 20.11 -7.57
CA LYS A 401 -6.74 20.72 -8.77
C LYS A 401 -5.84 20.85 -10.00
N LYS A 402 -4.53 20.69 -9.85
CA LYS A 402 -3.56 20.73 -10.96
C LYS A 402 -3.46 19.41 -11.71
N LEU A 403 -3.99 18.31 -11.15
CA LEU A 403 -3.98 17.01 -11.79
C LEU A 403 -5.06 16.96 -12.87
N ASN A 404 -4.65 16.71 -14.11
CA ASN A 404 -5.56 16.39 -15.19
C ASN A 404 -5.96 14.91 -15.05
N THR A 405 -6.77 14.59 -14.03
CA THR A 405 -7.12 13.21 -13.65
C THR A 405 -8.62 13.03 -13.47
N ASP A 406 -9.17 12.01 -14.12
CA ASP A 406 -10.55 11.56 -13.91
C ASP A 406 -10.54 10.27 -13.05
N LEU A 407 -11.40 10.23 -12.04
CA LEU A 407 -11.57 9.07 -11.16
C LEU A 407 -12.93 8.42 -11.40
N HIS A 408 -12.92 7.09 -11.57
CA HIS A 408 -14.11 6.29 -11.81
C HIS A 408 -14.12 5.05 -10.91
N LEU A 409 -15.25 4.77 -10.27
CA LEU A 409 -15.50 3.50 -9.59
C LEU A 409 -16.41 2.64 -10.45
N LEU A 410 -15.98 1.42 -10.75
CA LEU A 410 -16.79 0.42 -11.44
C LEU A 410 -16.97 -0.75 -10.49
N SER A 411 -18.19 -1.00 -10.02
CA SER A 411 -18.45 -2.04 -9.02
C SER A 411 -19.70 -2.84 -9.36
N PHE A 412 -19.70 -4.12 -9.01
CA PHE A 412 -20.88 -4.99 -9.08
C PHE A 412 -21.84 -4.81 -7.90
N CYS A 413 -21.50 -3.97 -6.92
CA CYS A 413 -22.35 -3.70 -5.76
C CYS A 413 -23.81 -3.46 -6.19
N TRP A 414 -24.71 -4.15 -5.50
CA TRP A 414 -26.14 -4.09 -5.80
C TRP A 414 -26.79 -2.73 -5.48
N CYS A 415 -26.11 -1.86 -4.73
CA CYS A 415 -26.65 -0.57 -4.32
C CYS A 415 -25.60 0.56 -4.32
N GLY A 416 -25.71 1.47 -5.29
CA GLY A 416 -24.83 2.63 -5.42
C GLY A 416 -24.92 3.63 -4.27
N ASP A 417 -26.05 3.68 -3.55
CA ASP A 417 -26.17 4.50 -2.33
C ASP A 417 -25.20 4.05 -1.22
N LEU A 418 -24.92 2.74 -1.14
CA LEU A 418 -23.93 2.22 -0.20
C LEU A 418 -22.54 2.76 -0.53
N ILE A 419 -22.12 2.66 -1.81
CA ILE A 419 -20.81 3.17 -2.26
C ILE A 419 -20.72 4.67 -2.04
N ARG A 420 -21.70 5.44 -2.54
CA ARG A 420 -21.70 6.91 -2.43
C ARG A 420 -21.61 7.35 -0.97
N SER A 421 -22.40 6.74 -0.08
CA SER A 421 -22.33 7.06 1.35
C SER A 421 -21.02 6.66 2.03
N ALA A 422 -20.35 5.60 1.57
CA ALA A 422 -19.03 5.21 2.05
C ALA A 422 -17.96 6.27 1.78
N PHE A 423 -18.04 6.93 0.64
CA PHE A 423 -17.09 7.98 0.24
C PHE A 423 -17.40 9.38 0.81
N THR A 424 -18.59 9.59 1.40
CA THR A 424 -18.94 10.89 2.03
C THR A 424 -17.97 11.31 3.13
N LYS A 425 -17.42 10.36 3.89
CA LYS A 425 -16.48 10.63 5.00
C LYS A 425 -15.20 11.34 4.52
N GLY A 426 -14.80 11.12 3.27
CA GLY A 426 -13.62 11.76 2.68
C GLY A 426 -13.91 13.03 1.88
N GLY A 427 -15.16 13.50 1.84
CA GLY A 427 -15.57 14.59 0.95
C GLY A 427 -15.45 14.22 -0.53
N LEU A 428 -15.60 12.92 -0.85
CA LEU A 428 -15.45 12.35 -2.18
C LEU A 428 -16.82 12.15 -2.88
N ASP A 429 -17.78 13.01 -2.57
CA ASP A 429 -19.17 12.91 -3.04
C ASP A 429 -19.30 13.02 -4.58
N ALA A 430 -18.29 13.61 -5.23
CA ALA A 430 -18.24 13.84 -6.68
C ALA A 430 -17.53 12.72 -7.47
N LEU A 431 -17.17 11.60 -6.83
CA LEU A 431 -16.52 10.48 -7.51
C LEU A 431 -17.48 9.84 -8.53
N ASN A 432 -17.01 9.57 -9.75
CA ASN A 432 -17.86 9.00 -10.78
C ASN A 432 -18.11 7.51 -10.50
N THR A 433 -19.19 7.19 -9.82
CA THR A 433 -19.54 5.81 -9.44
C THR A 433 -20.49 5.18 -10.44
N TYR A 434 -20.11 4.01 -10.94
CA TYR A 434 -20.89 3.12 -11.78
C TYR A 434 -21.12 1.83 -11.00
N SER A 435 -22.38 1.55 -10.70
CA SER A 435 -22.83 0.39 -9.96
C SER A 435 -24.27 0.06 -10.34
N ASN A 436 -24.82 -0.96 -9.70
CA ASN A 436 -26.26 -1.21 -9.70
C ASN A 436 -26.94 -0.32 -8.65
N ASP A 437 -28.26 -0.20 -8.73
CA ASP A 437 -29.05 0.61 -7.79
C ASP A 437 -30.31 -0.16 -7.39
N PHE A 438 -30.68 -0.11 -6.10
CA PHE A 438 -31.99 -0.59 -5.67
C PHE A 438 -33.10 0.29 -6.23
N CYS A 439 -34.24 -0.32 -6.52
CA CYS A 439 -35.48 0.39 -6.85
C CYS A 439 -36.24 0.72 -5.56
N TYR A 440 -36.69 1.97 -5.41
CA TYR A 440 -37.34 2.45 -4.18
C TYR A 440 -38.79 2.90 -4.41
N GLU A 441 -39.64 2.63 -3.42
CA GLU A 441 -40.93 3.29 -3.22
C GLU A 441 -40.82 4.21 -2.00
N GLY A 442 -40.76 5.53 -2.25
CA GLY A 442 -40.37 6.49 -1.21
C GLY A 442 -38.92 6.26 -0.78
N SER A 443 -38.71 5.95 0.50
CA SER A 443 -37.38 5.60 1.05
C SER A 443 -37.19 4.10 1.27
N THR A 444 -38.10 3.27 0.76
CA THR A 444 -38.15 1.83 1.00
C THR A 444 -37.78 1.05 -0.25
N ALA A 445 -36.80 0.15 -0.16
CA ALA A 445 -36.42 -0.71 -1.27
C ALA A 445 -37.56 -1.69 -1.61
N THR A 446 -37.86 -1.80 -2.89
CA THR A 446 -38.94 -2.68 -3.42
C THR A 446 -38.55 -4.16 -3.43
N GLY A 447 -37.24 -4.45 -3.36
CA GLY A 447 -36.65 -5.78 -3.59
C GLY A 447 -36.07 -5.95 -5.00
N GLU A 448 -36.44 -5.07 -5.94
CA GLU A 448 -35.88 -5.05 -7.29
C GLU A 448 -34.55 -4.28 -7.35
N ILE A 449 -33.69 -4.70 -8.27
CA ILE A 449 -32.38 -4.07 -8.52
C ILE A 449 -32.31 -3.63 -9.98
N PHE A 450 -32.01 -2.34 -10.19
CA PHE A 450 -31.68 -1.81 -11.50
C PHE A 450 -30.22 -2.13 -11.84
N PHE A 451 -30.04 -3.17 -12.64
CA PHE A 451 -28.72 -3.65 -13.03
C PHE A 451 -28.11 -2.83 -14.18
N ARG A 452 -26.91 -2.30 -13.94
CA ARG A 452 -26.05 -1.63 -14.93
C ARG A 452 -24.72 -2.36 -15.12
N LEU A 453 -24.22 -2.99 -14.05
CA LEU A 453 -22.94 -3.68 -13.99
C LEU A 453 -23.11 -4.99 -13.23
N GLU A 454 -23.36 -6.08 -13.94
CA GLU A 454 -23.61 -7.39 -13.32
C GLU A 454 -22.46 -8.37 -13.51
N SER A 455 -21.62 -8.12 -14.49
CA SER A 455 -20.69 -9.13 -14.96
C SER A 455 -19.42 -8.53 -15.58
N PRO A 456 -18.36 -9.34 -15.76
CA PRO A 456 -17.13 -8.88 -16.41
C PRO A 456 -17.36 -8.21 -17.77
N MET A 457 -18.32 -8.71 -18.57
CA MET A 457 -18.67 -8.12 -19.87
C MET A 457 -19.26 -6.70 -19.74
N ASP A 458 -20.17 -6.49 -18.79
CA ASP A 458 -20.80 -5.18 -18.60
C ASP A 458 -19.75 -4.16 -18.08
N LYS A 459 -18.80 -4.64 -17.26
CA LYS A 459 -17.69 -3.84 -16.71
C LYS A 459 -16.74 -3.38 -17.81
N ILE A 460 -16.31 -4.29 -18.69
CA ILE A 460 -15.39 -3.94 -19.78
C ILE A 460 -16.05 -3.01 -20.80
N GLU A 461 -17.33 -3.20 -21.12
CA GLU A 461 -18.08 -2.31 -22.00
C GLU A 461 -18.16 -0.89 -21.40
N THR A 462 -18.45 -0.78 -20.11
CA THR A 462 -18.50 0.51 -19.40
C THR A 462 -17.12 1.18 -19.38
N PHE A 463 -16.07 0.42 -19.07
CA PHE A 463 -14.68 0.88 -19.09
C PHE A 463 -14.30 1.44 -20.48
N GLN A 464 -14.55 0.66 -21.53
CA GLN A 464 -14.30 1.06 -22.92
C GLN A 464 -15.08 2.31 -23.31
N LYS A 465 -16.35 2.41 -22.92
CA LYS A 465 -17.19 3.59 -23.19
C LYS A 465 -16.61 4.85 -22.57
N ILE A 466 -16.12 4.77 -21.33
CA ILE A 466 -15.49 5.89 -20.62
C ILE A 466 -14.20 6.30 -21.35
N LEU A 467 -13.31 5.35 -21.66
CA LEU A 467 -12.08 5.64 -22.40
C LEU A 467 -12.36 6.25 -23.78
N ASN A 468 -13.33 5.71 -24.50
CA ASN A 468 -13.71 6.18 -25.84
C ASN A 468 -14.28 7.60 -25.83
N SER A 469 -14.96 8.01 -24.75
CA SER A 469 -15.48 9.37 -24.60
C SER A 469 -14.39 10.45 -24.51
N LYS A 470 -13.14 10.04 -24.26
CA LYS A 470 -11.98 10.93 -24.05
C LYS A 470 -10.96 10.88 -25.18
N LYS A 471 -11.28 10.25 -26.32
CA LYS A 471 -10.41 9.99 -27.49
C LYS A 471 -9.70 11.20 -28.14
N GLY A 472 -9.96 12.43 -27.69
CA GLY A 472 -9.28 13.66 -28.17
C GLY A 472 -7.97 13.99 -27.45
N ALA A 473 -7.70 13.42 -26.27
CA ALA A 473 -6.48 13.65 -25.49
C ALA A 473 -5.65 12.37 -25.40
N LYS A 474 -4.31 12.51 -25.35
CA LYS A 474 -3.42 11.37 -25.08
C LYS A 474 -3.64 10.95 -23.62
N SER A 475 -4.46 9.94 -23.36
CA SER A 475 -4.76 9.48 -22.00
C SER A 475 -3.85 8.34 -21.56
N LEU A 476 -3.64 8.22 -20.24
CA LEU A 476 -3.06 7.04 -19.59
C LEU A 476 -4.09 6.47 -18.61
N SER A 477 -4.47 5.22 -18.82
CA SER A 477 -5.45 4.52 -18.01
C SER A 477 -4.80 3.60 -16.98
N VAL A 478 -5.25 3.71 -15.73
CA VAL A 478 -4.86 2.81 -14.64
C VAL A 478 -6.12 2.14 -14.12
N PHE A 479 -6.13 0.82 -14.04
CA PHE A 479 -7.23 0.08 -13.41
C PHE A 479 -6.71 -0.64 -12.17
N ILE A 480 -7.41 -0.47 -11.05
CA ILE A 480 -7.09 -1.11 -9.77
C ILE A 480 -8.24 -2.06 -9.42
N GLY A 481 -7.93 -3.34 -9.22
CA GLY A 481 -8.94 -4.34 -8.85
C GLY A 481 -8.30 -5.53 -8.13
N ASP A 482 -9.12 -6.41 -7.57
CA ASP A 482 -8.66 -7.58 -6.81
C ASP A 482 -9.22 -8.90 -7.35
N SER A 483 -10.23 -8.85 -8.22
CA SER A 483 -11.09 -9.98 -8.52
C SER A 483 -11.04 -10.43 -9.99
N LEU A 484 -11.63 -11.60 -10.25
CA LEU A 484 -11.80 -12.10 -11.61
C LEU A 484 -12.77 -11.24 -12.44
N GLY A 485 -13.70 -10.54 -11.77
CA GLY A 485 -14.61 -9.58 -12.38
C GLY A 485 -13.90 -8.43 -13.09
N ASP A 486 -12.71 -8.10 -12.60
CA ASP A 486 -11.89 -6.98 -13.06
C ASP A 486 -10.92 -7.35 -14.19
N LEU A 487 -10.71 -8.65 -14.42
CA LEU A 487 -9.59 -9.16 -15.21
C LEU A 487 -9.52 -8.56 -16.61
N LEU A 488 -10.66 -8.37 -17.28
CA LEU A 488 -10.69 -7.75 -18.61
C LEU A 488 -10.30 -6.27 -18.57
N CYS A 489 -10.80 -5.52 -17.58
CA CYS A 489 -10.48 -4.10 -17.44
C CYS A 489 -9.00 -3.91 -17.05
N LEU A 490 -8.49 -4.78 -16.17
CA LEU A 490 -7.08 -4.84 -15.80
C LEU A 490 -6.17 -5.09 -17.01
N LEU A 491 -6.58 -5.99 -17.91
CA LEU A 491 -5.82 -6.35 -19.12
C LEU A 491 -5.97 -5.31 -20.25
N GLU A 492 -7.01 -4.49 -20.25
CA GLU A 492 -7.22 -3.46 -21.27
C GLU A 492 -6.67 -2.09 -20.88
N ALA A 493 -6.58 -1.79 -19.59
CA ALA A 493 -5.92 -0.58 -19.10
C ALA A 493 -4.43 -0.55 -19.48
N ASP A 494 -3.86 0.64 -19.63
CA ASP A 494 -2.42 0.79 -19.87
C ASP A 494 -1.62 0.19 -18.70
N ILE A 495 -2.11 0.39 -17.48
CA ILE A 495 -1.56 -0.17 -16.25
C ILE A 495 -2.67 -0.89 -15.46
N GLY A 496 -2.70 -2.21 -15.53
CA GLY A 496 -3.54 -3.04 -14.67
C GLY A 496 -2.83 -3.37 -13.35
N ILE A 497 -3.38 -2.89 -12.23
CA ILE A 497 -2.89 -3.12 -10.88
C ILE A 497 -3.83 -4.06 -10.12
N VAL A 498 -3.31 -5.21 -9.73
CA VAL A 498 -3.99 -6.19 -8.90
C VAL A 498 -3.61 -5.97 -7.44
N ILE A 499 -4.58 -5.60 -6.61
CA ILE A 499 -4.39 -5.52 -5.17
C ILE A 499 -4.85 -6.81 -4.50
N GLY A 500 -4.06 -7.30 -3.53
CA GLY A 500 -4.40 -8.50 -2.77
C GLY A 500 -3.97 -9.83 -3.42
N SER A 501 -4.61 -10.92 -2.99
CA SER A 501 -4.12 -12.29 -3.19
C SER A 501 -5.18 -13.26 -3.72
N SER A 502 -6.17 -12.75 -4.48
CA SER A 502 -7.24 -13.57 -5.06
C SER A 502 -6.71 -14.79 -5.81
N SER A 503 -7.00 -15.98 -5.28
CA SER A 503 -6.51 -17.24 -5.85
C SER A 503 -7.23 -17.62 -7.14
N SER A 504 -8.51 -17.26 -7.28
CA SER A 504 -9.30 -17.51 -8.49
C SER A 504 -8.80 -16.66 -9.65
N LEU A 505 -8.59 -15.36 -9.42
CA LEU A 505 -8.00 -14.44 -10.39
C LEU A 505 -6.67 -14.98 -10.94
N ARG A 506 -5.76 -15.38 -10.03
CA ARG A 506 -4.44 -15.90 -10.42
C ARG A 506 -4.53 -17.20 -11.18
N LYS A 507 -5.31 -18.17 -10.69
CA LYS A 507 -5.47 -19.48 -11.35
C LYS A 507 -6.03 -19.33 -12.76
N VAL A 508 -7.10 -18.54 -12.94
CA VAL A 508 -7.70 -18.33 -14.26
C VAL A 508 -6.80 -17.49 -15.15
N GLY A 509 -6.25 -16.39 -14.64
CA GLY A 509 -5.33 -15.55 -15.39
C GLY A 509 -4.14 -16.35 -15.92
N GLU A 510 -3.42 -17.06 -15.04
CA GLU A 510 -2.28 -17.89 -15.42
C GLU A 510 -2.68 -18.99 -16.40
N HIS A 511 -3.87 -19.59 -16.24
CA HIS A 511 -4.39 -20.61 -17.16
C HIS A 511 -4.48 -20.11 -18.60
N PHE A 512 -4.76 -18.82 -18.77
CA PHE A 512 -4.84 -18.11 -20.05
C PHE A 512 -3.57 -17.32 -20.40
N GLY A 513 -2.47 -17.57 -19.71
CA GLY A 513 -1.15 -16.99 -20.01
C GLY A 513 -0.92 -15.58 -19.45
N VAL A 514 -1.75 -15.11 -18.52
CA VAL A 514 -1.51 -13.86 -17.78
C VAL A 514 -0.34 -14.03 -16.83
N THR A 515 0.58 -13.07 -16.84
CA THR A 515 1.72 -12.99 -15.93
C THR A 515 1.45 -11.97 -14.84
N PHE A 516 1.55 -12.39 -13.58
CA PHE A 516 1.44 -11.50 -12.43
C PHE A 516 2.83 -11.15 -11.91
N GLN A 517 3.20 -9.87 -11.94
CA GLN A 517 4.51 -9.39 -11.51
C GLN A 517 4.36 -8.34 -10.40
N PRO A 518 5.17 -8.35 -9.33
CA PRO A 518 5.18 -7.25 -8.37
C PRO A 518 5.37 -5.89 -9.06
N LEU A 519 4.54 -4.91 -8.71
CA LEU A 519 4.55 -3.58 -9.35
C LEU A 519 5.94 -2.94 -9.30
N PHE A 520 6.59 -2.96 -8.15
CA PHE A 520 7.95 -2.43 -7.99
C PHE A 520 8.95 -3.07 -8.96
N ASN A 521 8.96 -4.40 -9.08
CA ASN A 521 9.86 -5.10 -10.00
C ASN A 521 9.55 -4.75 -11.47
N GLY A 522 8.27 -4.59 -11.81
CA GLY A 522 7.82 -4.13 -13.12
C GLY A 522 8.32 -2.72 -13.43
N LEU A 523 8.10 -1.80 -12.48
CA LEU A 523 8.55 -0.42 -12.53
C LEU A 523 10.07 -0.30 -12.72
N VAL A 524 10.87 -1.04 -11.96
CA VAL A 524 12.34 -0.99 -12.07
C VAL A 524 12.81 -1.47 -13.45
N LYS A 525 12.22 -2.54 -13.99
CA LYS A 525 12.51 -3.00 -15.37
C LYS A 525 12.13 -1.94 -16.40
N LYS A 526 10.97 -1.29 -16.24
CA LYS A 526 10.51 -0.22 -17.12
C LYS A 526 11.41 1.02 -17.03
N GLN A 527 11.88 1.40 -15.83
CA GLN A 527 12.83 2.48 -15.63
C GLN A 527 14.17 2.20 -16.33
N HIS A 528 14.68 0.96 -16.22
CA HIS A 528 15.89 0.54 -16.92
C HIS A 528 15.75 0.68 -18.44
N GLN A 529 14.62 0.25 -19.00
CA GLN A 529 14.31 0.39 -20.43
C GLN A 529 14.15 1.86 -20.85
N PHE A 530 13.46 2.66 -20.04
CA PHE A 530 13.22 4.08 -20.31
C PHE A 530 14.53 4.87 -20.49
N SER A 531 15.55 4.57 -19.68
CA SER A 531 16.87 5.21 -19.80
C SER A 531 17.60 4.90 -21.12
N LYS A 532 17.40 3.70 -21.68
CA LYS A 532 18.08 3.27 -22.93
C LYS A 532 17.49 3.93 -24.18
N ASP A 533 16.17 4.02 -24.26
CA ASP A 533 15.48 4.38 -25.50
C ASP A 533 14.91 5.80 -25.50
N GLY A 534 14.90 6.49 -24.35
CA GLY A 534 14.46 7.89 -24.21
C GLY A 534 12.99 8.15 -24.58
N ARG A 535 12.21 7.10 -24.90
CA ARG A 535 10.81 7.17 -25.27
C ARG A 535 9.96 6.61 -24.14
N MET A 536 8.83 7.28 -23.90
CA MET A 536 7.82 6.81 -22.97
C MET A 536 7.19 5.53 -23.54
N PHE A 537 7.63 4.38 -23.03
CA PHE A 537 7.10 3.10 -23.46
C PHE A 537 5.70 2.86 -22.93
N SER A 538 4.93 2.13 -23.72
CA SER A 538 3.70 1.54 -23.26
C SER A 538 3.98 0.56 -22.11
N TRP A 539 3.20 0.68 -21.03
CA TRP A 539 3.14 -0.32 -19.97
C TRP A 539 2.59 -1.66 -20.49
N ASN A 540 2.02 -1.66 -21.71
CA ASN A 540 1.63 -2.77 -22.59
C ASN A 540 1.07 -3.98 -21.82
N SER A 541 -0.13 -3.79 -21.29
CA SER A 541 -1.04 -4.86 -20.87
C SER A 541 -1.39 -5.85 -21.99
N SER A 542 -1.19 -5.47 -23.27
CA SER A 542 -1.37 -6.32 -24.46
C SER A 542 -0.54 -7.60 -24.48
N ASN A 543 0.52 -7.69 -23.65
CA ASN A 543 1.31 -8.89 -23.47
C ASN A 543 0.81 -9.78 -22.31
N GLY A 544 -0.35 -9.47 -21.73
CA GLY A 544 -0.93 -10.24 -20.62
C GLY A 544 -0.21 -10.06 -19.29
N THR A 545 0.50 -8.94 -19.06
CA THR A 545 1.19 -8.67 -17.79
C THR A 545 0.35 -7.77 -16.89
N LEU A 546 0.10 -8.20 -15.66
CA LEU A 546 -0.57 -7.44 -14.61
C LEU A 546 0.38 -7.21 -13.42
N TYR A 547 0.27 -6.04 -12.80
CA TYR A 547 1.15 -5.62 -11.70
C TYR A 547 0.48 -5.85 -10.36
N THR A 548 1.12 -6.59 -9.46
CA THR A 548 0.55 -6.90 -8.14
C THR A 548 1.10 -6.00 -7.06
N VAL A 549 0.23 -5.54 -6.17
CA VAL A 549 0.57 -4.78 -4.96
C VAL A 549 -0.03 -5.43 -3.72
N SER A 550 0.58 -5.16 -2.57
CA SER A 550 0.11 -5.65 -1.27
C SER A 550 -0.72 -4.62 -0.50
N SER A 551 -0.67 -3.34 -0.89
CA SER A 551 -1.35 -2.25 -0.19
C SER A 551 -1.58 -1.03 -1.08
N TRP A 552 -2.52 -0.17 -0.68
CA TRP A 552 -2.73 1.14 -1.31
C TRP A 552 -1.53 2.08 -1.14
N ALA A 553 -0.66 1.85 -0.15
CA ALA A 553 0.57 2.63 0.01
C ALA A 553 1.50 2.49 -1.20
N GLU A 554 1.61 1.28 -1.79
CA GLU A 554 2.39 1.08 -3.01
C GLU A 554 1.78 1.81 -4.21
N ILE A 555 0.45 1.76 -4.36
CA ILE A 555 -0.28 2.46 -5.41
C ILE A 555 -0.08 3.98 -5.26
N HIS A 556 -0.24 4.50 -4.05
CA HIS A 556 -0.05 5.91 -3.74
C HIS A 556 1.38 6.34 -4.06
N ALA A 557 2.38 5.63 -3.54
CA ALA A 557 3.78 5.97 -3.76
C ALA A 557 4.17 5.91 -5.24
N PHE A 558 3.64 4.93 -5.98
CA PHE A 558 3.84 4.81 -7.42
C PHE A 558 3.20 5.97 -8.20
N VAL A 559 1.92 6.26 -7.94
CA VAL A 559 1.14 7.21 -8.75
C VAL A 559 1.42 8.66 -8.35
N LEU A 560 1.38 8.98 -7.06
CA LEU A 560 1.40 10.33 -6.51
C LEU A 560 2.73 10.70 -5.86
N GLY A 561 3.47 9.72 -5.33
CA GLY A 561 4.70 9.94 -4.58
C GLY A 561 4.41 10.41 -3.14
N SER A 562 5.43 10.91 -2.44
CA SER A 562 5.28 11.39 -1.06
C SER A 562 4.65 12.78 -0.98
N ASP A 563 3.79 12.98 0.02
CA ASP A 563 3.08 14.24 0.31
C ASP A 563 3.99 15.41 0.70
N ASN A 564 5.22 15.13 1.16
CA ASN A 564 6.09 16.11 1.81
C ASN A 564 7.10 16.81 0.88
N ILE A 565 7.03 16.62 -0.46
CA ILE A 565 8.00 17.18 -1.43
C ILE A 565 7.35 17.89 -2.61
#